data_AF-A0A7W1EZF7-F1
#
_entry.id   AF-A0A7W1EZF7-F1
#
_cell.length_a   1.000
_cell.length_b   1.000
_cell.length_c   1.000
_cell.angle_alpha   90.00
_cell.angle_beta   90.00
_cell.angle_gamma   90.00
#
_symmetry.space_group_name_H-M   'P 1'
#
loop_
_entity.id
_entity.type
_entity.pdbx_description
1 polymer ?
#
loop_
_entity_poly.entity_id
_entity_poly.type
_entity_poly.pdbx_seq_one_letter_code
_entity_poly.pdbx_strand_id
1 'polypeptide(L)'
;MNKLIEKVLTTKILQDKPPVLLDIGASGEIHPEWRLIAKHSVCVAFDADSRDFNNSETDSGYKKIHLINAIVSNKDDKTTVFYLTASPHCSSSLYPLNDKLESWSFSDLFKVEKTIELN
;
A
#
# COMPACT_ATOMS: atom_id res chain seq x y z
N MET A 1 24.05 -0.20 -8.22
CA MET A 1 23.20 -1.41 -8.16
C MET A 1 24.10 -2.63 -8.03
N ASN A 2 23.75 -3.58 -7.15
CA ASN A 2 24.55 -4.77 -6.90
C ASN A 2 24.60 -5.66 -8.15
N LYS A 3 25.80 -5.94 -8.67
CA LYS A 3 26.01 -6.71 -9.91
C LYS A 3 25.40 -8.12 -9.85
N LEU A 4 25.32 -8.72 -8.66
CA LEU A 4 24.71 -10.03 -8.48
C LEU A 4 23.18 -9.97 -8.63
N ILE A 5 22.53 -8.99 -7.97
CA ILE A 5 21.08 -8.80 -8.05
C ILE A 5 20.66 -8.55 -9.50
N GLU A 6 21.39 -7.67 -10.20
CA GLU A 6 21.14 -7.41 -11.63
C GLU A 6 21.29 -8.66 -12.49
N LYS A 7 22.32 -9.47 -12.25
CA LYS A 7 22.54 -10.71 -12.99
C LYS A 7 21.40 -11.71 -12.78
N VAL A 8 20.88 -11.81 -11.55
CA VAL A 8 19.76 -12.71 -11.24
C VAL A 8 18.47 -12.21 -11.90
N LEU A 9 18.13 -10.94 -11.74
CA LEU A 9 16.88 -10.35 -12.24
C LEU A 9 16.82 -10.24 -13.77
N THR A 10 17.98 -10.30 -14.46
CA THR A 10 18.05 -10.35 -15.92
C THR A 10 18.08 -11.78 -16.49
N THR A 11 17.98 -12.82 -15.65
CA THR A 11 17.80 -14.19 -16.17
C THR A 11 16.46 -14.32 -16.88
N LYS A 12 16.41 -15.15 -17.93
CA LYS A 12 15.20 -15.33 -18.75
C LYS A 12 13.96 -15.68 -17.92
N ILE A 13 14.11 -16.53 -16.90
CA ILE A 13 13.00 -16.94 -16.03
C ILE A 13 12.36 -15.75 -15.29
N LEU A 14 13.16 -14.79 -14.81
CA LEU A 14 12.66 -13.60 -14.12
C LEU A 14 12.30 -12.46 -15.08
N GLN A 15 12.84 -12.44 -16.30
CA GLN A 15 12.36 -11.51 -17.33
C GLN A 15 10.95 -11.90 -17.82
N ASP A 16 10.73 -13.20 -18.06
CA ASP A 16 9.46 -13.78 -18.49
C ASP A 16 8.43 -13.77 -17.33
N LYS A 17 8.89 -13.98 -16.09
CA LYS A 17 8.06 -13.95 -14.86
C LYS A 17 8.70 -13.01 -13.83
N PRO A 18 8.51 -11.69 -13.96
CA PRO A 18 9.10 -10.72 -13.04
C PRO A 18 8.61 -10.92 -11.61
N PRO A 19 9.42 -10.58 -10.60
CA PRO A 19 8.95 -10.51 -9.23
C PRO A 19 7.74 -9.58 -9.12
N VAL A 20 6.76 -9.99 -8.32
CA VAL A 20 5.60 -9.17 -7.97
C VAL A 20 5.79 -8.68 -6.55
N LEU A 21 5.75 -7.37 -6.38
CA LEU A 21 5.85 -6.68 -5.09
C LEU A 21 4.45 -6.22 -4.72
N LEU A 22 3.93 -6.74 -3.61
CA LEU A 22 2.58 -6.50 -3.15
C LEU A 22 2.63 -5.59 -1.92
N ASP A 23 2.09 -4.38 -2.06
CA ASP A 23 1.99 -3.38 -0.99
C ASP A 23 0.54 -3.25 -0.53
N ILE A 24 0.29 -3.43 0.76
CA ILE A 24 -1.05 -3.45 1.36
C ILE A 24 -1.12 -2.37 2.43
N GLY A 25 -2.01 -1.39 2.25
CA GLY A 25 -1.99 -0.16 3.03
C GLY A 25 -0.92 0.79 2.50
N ALA A 26 -0.93 1.00 1.19
CA ALA A 26 0.10 1.73 0.45
C ALA A 26 -0.09 3.26 0.46
N SER A 27 -0.76 3.81 1.49
CA SER A 27 -0.88 5.25 1.72
C SER A 27 0.51 5.88 1.78
N GLY A 28 0.72 6.94 1.00
CA GLY A 28 2.02 7.60 0.84
C GLY A 28 2.95 6.93 -0.18
N GLU A 29 4.25 6.89 0.13
CA GLU A 29 5.28 6.35 -0.77
C GLU A 29 5.46 4.84 -0.62
N ILE A 30 5.63 4.15 -1.76
CA ILE A 30 6.01 2.73 -1.78
C ILE A 30 7.38 2.53 -1.10
N HIS A 31 7.53 1.41 -0.39
CA HIS A 31 8.70 1.11 0.45
C HIS A 31 10.06 1.35 -0.27
N PRO A 32 10.93 2.24 0.25
CA PRO A 32 12.11 2.72 -0.48
C PRO A 32 13.16 1.64 -0.76
N GLU A 33 13.26 0.61 0.08
CA GLU A 33 14.19 -0.51 -0.15
C GLU A 33 13.90 -1.28 -1.46
N TRP A 34 12.67 -1.22 -1.98
CA TRP A 34 12.30 -1.87 -3.24
C TRP A 34 12.92 -1.20 -4.46
N ARG A 35 13.41 0.04 -4.34
CA ARG A 35 14.10 0.76 -5.43
C ARG A 35 15.26 -0.05 -6.03
N LEU A 36 15.88 -0.92 -5.23
CA LEU A 36 16.98 -1.80 -5.68
C LEU A 36 16.56 -2.80 -6.78
N ILE A 37 15.29 -3.21 -6.79
CA ILE A 37 14.76 -4.24 -7.70
C ILE A 37 13.55 -3.77 -8.52
N ALA A 38 13.06 -2.54 -8.26
CA ALA A 38 11.86 -1.97 -8.83
C ALA A 38 11.80 -2.10 -10.36
N LYS A 39 12.87 -1.70 -11.07
CA LYS A 39 12.92 -1.71 -12.53
C LYS A 39 12.72 -3.08 -13.20
N HIS A 40 12.87 -4.17 -12.43
CA HIS A 40 12.66 -5.54 -12.90
C HIS A 40 11.36 -6.15 -12.38
N SER A 41 10.65 -5.44 -11.51
CA SER A 41 9.52 -5.96 -10.74
C SER A 41 8.22 -5.27 -11.13
N VAL A 42 7.12 -5.99 -10.98
CA VAL A 42 5.77 -5.43 -11.07
C VAL A 42 5.31 -5.09 -9.66
N CYS A 43 4.95 -3.83 -9.41
CA CYS A 43 4.37 -3.41 -8.13
C CYS A 43 2.84 -3.42 -8.23
N VAL A 44 2.17 -3.98 -7.22
CA VAL A 44 0.73 -3.92 -7.04
C VAL A 44 0.49 -3.35 -5.65
N ALA A 45 -0.05 -2.15 -5.58
CA ALA A 45 -0.27 -1.41 -4.36
C ALA A 45 -1.76 -1.21 -4.12
N PHE A 46 -2.20 -1.51 -2.90
CA PHE A 46 -3.57 -1.37 -2.47
C PHE A 46 -3.66 -0.35 -1.35
N ASP A 47 -4.56 0.63 -1.50
CA ASP A 47 -5.02 1.43 -0.37
C ASP A 47 -6.50 1.76 -0.51
N ALA A 48 -7.24 1.69 0.59
CA ALA A 48 -8.67 1.98 0.61
C ALA A 48 -8.96 3.48 0.79
N ASP A 49 -8.03 4.23 1.37
CA ASP A 49 -8.12 5.67 1.57
C ASP A 49 -7.48 6.42 0.41
N SER A 50 -8.31 7.09 -0.40
CA SER A 50 -7.84 7.82 -1.58
C SER A 50 -7.25 9.20 -1.28
N ARG A 51 -7.25 9.65 -0.01
CA ARG A 51 -6.77 11.00 0.36
C ARG A 51 -5.26 11.16 0.19
N ASP A 52 -4.49 10.08 0.31
CA ASP A 52 -3.04 10.07 0.12
C ASP A 52 -2.56 8.82 -0.65
N PHE A 53 -3.15 8.63 -1.83
CA PHE A 53 -2.87 7.49 -2.70
C PHE A 53 -2.55 7.94 -4.14
N ASN A 54 -1.53 8.80 -4.27
CA ASN A 54 -1.12 9.37 -5.56
C ASN A 54 0.36 9.05 -5.85
N ASN A 55 0.63 7.87 -6.40
CA ASN A 55 1.90 7.60 -7.07
C ASN A 55 1.68 7.78 -8.59
N SER A 56 2.50 8.56 -9.28
CA SER A 56 2.36 8.70 -10.74
C SER A 56 2.92 7.44 -11.43
N GLU A 57 2.14 6.86 -12.35
CA GLU A 57 2.60 5.66 -13.09
C GLU A 57 3.87 5.95 -13.91
N THR A 58 4.02 7.19 -14.39
CA THR A 58 5.05 7.63 -15.33
C THR A 58 6.47 7.70 -14.75
N ASP A 59 6.64 7.83 -13.43
CA ASP A 59 7.97 7.96 -12.79
C ASP A 59 8.18 6.95 -11.64
N SER A 60 7.39 5.87 -11.61
CA SER A 60 7.39 4.91 -10.50
C SER A 60 8.72 4.16 -10.31
N GLY A 61 9.57 4.10 -11.34
CA GLY A 61 10.81 3.31 -11.32
C GLY A 61 10.60 1.79 -11.40
N TYR A 62 9.34 1.33 -11.44
CA TYR A 62 8.98 -0.07 -11.59
C TYR A 62 8.91 -0.50 -13.06
N LYS A 63 9.09 -1.80 -13.33
CA LYS A 63 8.80 -2.36 -14.66
C LYS A 63 7.35 -2.09 -15.05
N LYS A 64 6.46 -2.19 -14.06
CA LYS A 64 5.05 -1.83 -14.13
C LYS A 64 4.55 -1.56 -12.71
N ILE A 65 3.65 -0.60 -12.55
CA ILE A 65 2.96 -0.35 -11.29
C ILE A 65 1.45 -0.43 -11.51
N HIS A 66 0.74 -0.96 -10.50
CA HIS A 66 -0.70 -1.00 -10.42
C HIS A 66 -1.10 -0.38 -9.09
N LEU A 67 -1.87 0.70 -9.14
CA LEU A 67 -2.44 1.35 -7.98
C LEU A 67 -3.92 1.04 -7.92
N ILE A 68 -4.36 0.37 -6.87
CA ILE A 68 -5.72 -0.12 -6.73
C ILE A 68 -6.31 0.50 -5.48
N ASN A 69 -7.29 1.38 -5.65
CA ASN A 69 -8.02 1.95 -4.53
C ASN A 69 -9.04 0.93 -4.01
N ALA A 70 -8.58 -0.01 -3.19
CA ALA A 70 -9.40 -1.09 -2.63
C ALA A 70 -8.81 -1.58 -1.31
N ILE A 71 -9.68 -2.21 -0.51
CA ILE A 71 -9.28 -2.89 0.72
C ILE A 71 -8.94 -4.35 0.43
N VAL A 72 -7.87 -4.85 1.06
CA VAL A 72 -7.54 -6.28 1.04
C VAL A 72 -8.14 -6.94 2.27
N SER A 73 -8.96 -7.97 2.07
CA SER A 73 -9.64 -8.71 3.12
C SER A 73 -9.47 -10.22 2.93
N ASN A 74 -9.54 -10.97 4.02
CA ASN A 74 -9.62 -12.44 3.99
C ASN A 74 -11.07 -12.94 3.87
N LYS A 75 -12.04 -12.03 3.84
CA LYS A 75 -13.46 -12.33 3.63
C LYS A 75 -13.88 -11.92 2.23
N ASP A 76 -14.80 -12.67 1.66
CA ASP A 76 -15.42 -12.41 0.35
C ASP A 76 -16.70 -11.58 0.50
N ASP A 77 -16.68 -10.63 1.45
CA ASP A 77 -17.82 -9.74 1.69
C ASP A 77 -17.88 -8.71 0.56
N LYS A 78 -19.08 -8.53 -0.02
CA LYS A 78 -19.29 -7.54 -1.08
C LYS A 78 -19.14 -6.10 -0.60
N THR A 79 -19.30 -5.88 0.70
CA THR A 79 -19.13 -4.58 1.31
C THR A 79 -18.47 -4.71 2.68
N THR A 80 -17.73 -3.69 3.10
CA THR A 80 -17.21 -3.58 4.46
C THR A 80 -17.26 -2.16 4.97
N VAL A 81 -17.44 -2.02 6.28
CA VAL A 81 -17.27 -0.73 6.95
C VAL A 81 -15.79 -0.33 6.91
N PHE A 82 -15.55 0.95 6.65
CA PHE A 82 -14.23 1.56 6.69
C PHE A 82 -14.27 2.89 7.44
N TYR A 83 -13.32 3.05 8.37
CA TYR A 83 -13.21 4.21 9.23
C TYR A 83 -12.11 5.12 8.69
N LEU A 84 -12.51 6.26 8.13
CA LEU A 84 -11.59 7.32 7.73
C LEU A 84 -11.21 8.13 8.96
N THR A 85 -9.93 8.06 9.32
CA THR A 85 -9.38 8.79 10.48
C THR A 85 -8.78 10.14 10.07
N ALA A 86 -8.39 10.96 11.04
CA ALA A 86 -7.75 12.25 10.80
C ALA A 86 -6.48 12.14 9.94
N SER A 87 -5.73 11.05 10.08
CA SER A 87 -4.66 10.67 9.16
C SER A 87 -5.12 9.55 8.21
N PRO A 88 -4.85 9.64 6.89
CA PRO A 88 -5.16 8.56 5.95
C PRO A 88 -4.38 7.26 6.26
N HIS A 89 -3.15 7.37 6.77
CA HIS A 89 -2.32 6.22 7.15
C HIS A 89 -2.84 5.44 8.37
N CYS A 90 -3.86 5.96 9.05
CA CYS A 90 -4.49 5.31 10.20
C CYS A 90 -5.90 4.77 9.90
N SER A 91 -6.42 5.02 8.69
CA SER A 91 -7.74 4.55 8.28
C SER A 91 -7.75 3.03 8.11
N SER A 92 -8.84 2.38 8.51
CA SER A 92 -8.93 0.93 8.44
C SER A 92 -10.38 0.44 8.49
N SER A 93 -10.61 -0.83 8.16
CA SER A 93 -11.85 -1.54 8.50
C SER A 93 -11.96 -1.89 9.98
N LEU A 94 -10.85 -1.77 10.73
CA LEU A 94 -10.83 -1.94 12.18
C LEU A 94 -11.05 -0.60 12.88
N TYR A 95 -11.97 -0.57 13.83
CA TYR A 95 -12.20 0.62 14.64
C TYR A 95 -11.00 0.87 15.58
N PRO A 96 -10.51 2.12 15.70
CA PRO A 96 -9.38 2.44 16.55
C PRO A 96 -9.71 2.26 18.04
N LEU A 97 -8.75 1.72 18.81
CA LEU A 97 -8.90 1.52 20.26
C LEU A 97 -8.53 2.81 21.02
N ASN A 98 -9.39 3.84 20.94
CA ASN A 98 -9.12 5.19 21.45
C ASN A 98 -8.62 5.21 22.91
N ASP A 99 -9.26 4.45 23.81
CA ASP A 99 -8.86 4.37 25.23
C ASP A 99 -7.40 3.91 25.42
N LYS A 100 -6.88 3.09 24.49
CA LYS A 100 -5.48 2.63 24.53
C LYS A 100 -4.51 3.62 23.88
N LEU A 101 -5.03 4.56 23.10
CA LEU A 101 -4.27 5.55 22.38
C LEU A 101 -4.06 6.83 23.19
N GLU A 102 -4.89 7.12 24.20
CA GLU A 102 -4.87 8.40 24.96
C GLU A 102 -3.48 8.83 25.44
N SER A 103 -2.63 7.91 25.88
CA SER A 103 -1.29 8.21 26.39
C SER A 103 -0.25 8.52 25.30
N TRP A 104 -0.59 8.31 24.03
CA TRP A 104 0.32 8.48 22.90
C TRP A 104 0.13 9.85 22.27
N SER A 105 1.24 10.53 21.98
CA SER A 105 1.23 11.87 21.37
C SER A 105 0.60 11.92 19.97
N PHE A 106 0.44 10.77 19.31
CA PHE A 106 -0.15 10.63 17.99
C PHE A 106 -1.61 10.16 18.01
N SER A 107 -2.24 10.08 19.19
CA SER A 107 -3.61 9.57 19.35
C SER A 107 -4.63 10.28 18.45
N ASP A 108 -4.46 11.59 18.27
CA ASP A 108 -5.33 12.40 17.42
C ASP A 108 -5.34 11.97 15.95
N LEU A 109 -4.29 11.31 15.44
CA LEU A 109 -4.24 10.80 14.06
C LEU A 109 -5.30 9.71 13.81
N PHE A 110 -5.68 8.97 14.86
CA PHE A 110 -6.65 7.88 14.80
C PHE A 110 -8.09 8.32 15.02
N LYS A 111 -8.34 9.62 15.26
CA LYS A 111 -9.70 10.12 15.46
C LYS A 111 -10.52 9.89 14.19
N VAL A 112 -11.62 9.13 14.30
CA VAL A 112 -12.52 8.87 13.17
C VAL A 112 -13.24 10.17 12.77
N GLU A 113 -13.07 10.58 11.52
CA GLU A 113 -13.75 11.74 10.94
C GLU A 113 -14.98 11.34 10.14
N LYS A 114 -14.92 10.18 9.47
CA LYS A 114 -16.01 9.67 8.64
C LYS A 114 -16.02 8.16 8.64
N THR A 115 -17.21 7.56 8.66
CA THR A 115 -17.39 6.13 8.41
C THR A 115 -18.03 5.96 7.04
N ILE A 116 -17.50 5.06 6.22
CA ILE A 116 -18.02 4.74 4.89
C ILE A 116 -18.23 3.23 4.75
N GLU A 117 -18.99 2.86 3.73
CA GLU A 117 -19.09 1.49 3.24
C GLU A 117 -18.28 1.41 1.94
N LEU A 118 -17.33 0.48 1.89
CA LEU A 118 -16.56 0.15 0.69
C LEU A 118 -17.16 -1.09 0.04
N ASN A 119 -17.22 -1.09 -1.30
CA ASN A 119 -17.65 -2.22 -2.12
C ASN A 119 -16.47 -2.92 -2.79
#